data_AF-A0A433ZYK4-F1
#
_entry.id   AF-A0A433ZYK4-F1
#
_cell.length_a   1.000
_cell.length_b   1.000
_cell.length_c   1.000
_cell.angle_alpha   90.00
_cell.angle_beta   90.00
_cell.angle_gamma   90.00
#
_symmetry.space_group_name_H-M   'P 1'
#
loop_
_entity.id
_entity.type
_entity.pdbx_description
1 polymer ?
#
loop_
_entity_poly.entity_id
_entity_poly.type
_entity_poly.pdbx_seq_one_letter_code
_entity_poly.pdbx_strand_id
1 'polypeptide(L)'
;MNYYKDKSGIVYAYDDEQMAVIDRINAPDFDSEKEQVPDIFFEIDEKIKGMQKMTAKEVDAHINPPVTKEQHIQQAETKKQALIAEANQKTQMWQTQLILGIITEEDKASLKEWMLHVQEVQAVDPSLGADVVWPTPPASPAR
;
A
#
# COMPACT_ATOMS: atom_id res chain seq x y z
N MET A 1 37.73 19.39 -29.83
CA MET A 1 36.27 19.47 -29.60
C MET A 1 35.74 20.69 -30.30
N ASN A 2 34.74 20.50 -31.15
CA ASN A 2 33.97 21.59 -31.73
C ASN A 2 32.71 21.80 -30.90
N TYR A 3 32.06 22.96 -31.05
CA TYR A 3 30.95 23.37 -30.20
C TYR A 3 29.82 23.97 -31.04
N TYR A 4 28.59 23.52 -30.80
CA TYR A 4 27.38 24.08 -31.38
C TYR A 4 26.63 24.90 -30.33
N LYS A 5 26.22 26.12 -30.67
CA LYS A 5 25.35 26.95 -29.82
C LYS A 5 23.98 27.04 -30.48
N ASP A 6 22.95 26.59 -29.75
CA ASP A 6 21.60 26.62 -30.27
C ASP A 6 21.00 28.04 -30.24
N LYS A 7 19.79 28.20 -30.79
CA LYS A 7 19.05 29.48 -30.80
C LYS A 7 18.65 29.97 -29.41
N SER A 8 18.66 29.07 -28.41
CA SER A 8 18.36 29.35 -27.01
C SER A 8 19.61 29.78 -26.22
N GLY A 9 20.79 29.65 -26.82
CA GLY A 9 22.07 30.04 -26.27
C GLY A 9 22.81 28.95 -25.50
N ILE A 10 22.33 27.71 -25.52
CA ILE A 10 22.98 26.56 -24.87
C ILE A 10 24.09 26.04 -25.79
N VAL A 11 25.27 25.79 -25.21
CA VAL A 11 26.47 25.33 -25.93
C VAL A 11 26.68 23.84 -25.70
N TYR A 12 26.74 23.08 -26.79
CA TYR A 12 26.95 21.64 -26.82
C TYR A 12 28.33 21.34 -27.39
N ALA A 13 29.14 20.58 -26.66
CA ALA A 13 30.38 20.02 -27.18
C ALA A 13 30.06 18.73 -27.94
N TYR A 14 30.67 18.54 -29.11
CA TYR A 14 30.52 17.31 -29.87
C TYR A 14 31.89 16.76 -30.28
N ASP A 15 31.95 15.44 -30.41
CA ASP A 15 33.09 14.70 -30.94
C ASP A 15 32.89 14.37 -32.43
N ASP A 16 33.91 13.76 -33.02
CA ASP A 16 33.93 13.45 -34.45
C ASP A 16 32.90 12.38 -34.83
N GLU A 17 32.51 11.49 -33.89
CA GLU A 17 31.47 10.48 -34.12
C GLU A 17 30.08 11.14 -34.20
N GLN A 18 29.80 12.10 -33.32
CA GLN A 18 28.56 12.88 -33.37
C GLN A 18 28.43 13.70 -34.66
N MET A 19 29.55 14.22 -35.21
CA MET A 19 29.54 14.91 -36.51
C MET A 19 29.26 13.97 -37.67
N ALA A 20 29.85 12.78 -37.67
CA ALA A 20 29.58 11.79 -38.72
C ALA A 20 28.09 11.41 -38.76
N VAL A 21 27.42 11.36 -37.61
CA VAL A 21 25.97 11.12 -37.52
C VAL A 21 25.18 12.29 -38.11
N ILE A 22 25.54 13.53 -37.81
CA ILE A 22 24.88 14.73 -38.36
C ILE A 22 25.05 14.80 -39.90
N ASP A 23 26.25 14.50 -40.40
CA ASP A 23 26.53 14.48 -41.83
C ASP A 23 25.73 13.38 -42.55
N ARG A 24 25.54 12.21 -41.91
CA ARG A 24 24.68 11.15 -42.44
C ARG A 24 23.22 11.59 -42.51
N ILE A 25 22.70 12.22 -41.45
CA ILE A 25 21.30 12.69 -41.39
C ILE A 25 20.99 13.73 -42.47
N ASN A 26 21.96 14.58 -42.81
CA ASN A 26 21.80 15.62 -43.83
C ASN A 26 22.09 15.12 -45.26
N ALA A 27 22.53 13.87 -45.41
CA ALA A 27 22.81 13.30 -46.72
C ALA A 27 21.50 13.19 -47.54
N PRO A 28 21.52 13.51 -48.83
CA PRO A 28 20.31 13.55 -49.66
C PRO A 28 19.64 12.17 -49.85
N ASP A 29 20.36 11.08 -49.55
CA ASP A 29 19.88 9.70 -49.56
C ASP A 29 19.44 9.18 -48.18
N PHE A 30 19.53 10.00 -47.13
CA PHE A 30 19.13 9.58 -45.78
C PHE A 30 17.63 9.30 -45.67
N ASP A 31 16.79 10.06 -46.38
CA ASP A 31 15.35 9.79 -46.43
C ASP A 31 15.02 8.44 -47.09
N SER A 32 15.88 7.93 -47.98
CA SER A 32 15.78 6.58 -48.54
C SER A 32 16.26 5.47 -47.57
N GLU A 33 17.01 5.79 -46.51
CA GLU A 33 17.30 4.83 -45.44
C GLU A 33 16.12 4.63 -44.48
N LYS A 34 15.14 5.54 -44.47
CA LYS A 34 13.86 5.29 -43.77
C LYS A 34 13.10 4.11 -44.37
N GLU A 35 13.36 3.75 -45.62
CA GLU A 35 12.81 2.54 -46.27
C GLU A 35 13.49 1.25 -45.78
N GLN A 36 14.60 1.34 -45.04
CA GLN A 36 15.23 0.18 -44.39
C GLN A 36 14.81 -0.01 -42.94
N VAL A 37 13.94 0.86 -42.38
CA VAL A 37 13.33 0.60 -41.08
C VAL A 37 12.52 -0.68 -41.24
N PRO A 38 12.90 -1.79 -40.57
CA PRO A 38 12.20 -3.04 -40.77
C PRO A 38 10.71 -2.86 -40.44
N ASP A 39 9.83 -3.44 -41.24
CA ASP A 39 8.36 -3.32 -41.11
C ASP A 39 7.87 -3.56 -39.67
N ILE A 40 8.60 -4.40 -38.91
CA ILE A 40 8.36 -4.68 -37.50
C ILE A 40 8.29 -3.41 -36.62
N PHE A 41 9.02 -2.34 -36.94
CA PHE A 41 8.97 -1.08 -36.19
C PHE A 41 7.71 -0.27 -36.51
N PHE A 42 7.22 -0.31 -37.76
CA PHE A 42 5.93 0.25 -38.13
C PHE A 42 4.78 -0.55 -37.50
N GLU A 43 4.91 -1.87 -37.42
CA GLU A 43 3.95 -2.73 -36.71
C GLU A 43 3.89 -2.43 -35.20
N ILE A 44 5.04 -2.13 -34.57
CA ILE A 44 5.10 -1.75 -33.16
C ILE A 44 4.40 -0.39 -32.94
N ASP A 45 4.63 0.59 -33.80
CA ASP A 45 3.98 1.91 -33.72
C ASP A 45 2.44 1.80 -33.85
N GLU A 46 1.95 1.05 -34.83
CA GLU A 46 0.51 0.78 -35.01
C GLU A 46 -0.09 0.02 -33.82
N LYS A 47 0.64 -0.96 -33.27
CA LYS A 47 0.21 -1.68 -32.06
C LYS A 47 0.15 -0.75 -30.84
N ILE A 48 1.10 0.17 -30.68
CA ILE A 48 1.13 1.14 -29.58
C ILE A 48 -0.03 2.14 -29.70
N LYS A 49 -0.33 2.65 -30.91
CA LYS A 49 -1.48 3.54 -31.15
C LYS A 49 -2.82 2.89 -30.77
N GLY A 50 -2.92 1.57 -30.93
CA GLY A 50 -4.10 0.78 -30.53
C GLY A 50 -4.20 0.46 -29.04
N MET A 51 -3.18 0.76 -28.22
CA MET A 51 -3.22 0.49 -26.79
C MET A 51 -4.17 1.44 -26.07
N GLN A 52 -5.06 0.88 -25.26
CA GLN A 52 -5.91 1.68 -24.38
C GLN A 52 -5.12 2.08 -23.14
N LYS A 53 -5.06 3.39 -22.88
CA LYS A 53 -4.51 3.91 -21.62
C LYS A 53 -5.44 3.50 -20.49
N MET A 54 -4.92 2.76 -19.51
CA MET A 54 -5.66 2.45 -18.29
C MET A 54 -6.12 3.73 -17.61
N THR A 55 -7.33 3.71 -17.09
CA THR A 55 -7.84 4.79 -16.25
C THR A 55 -7.09 4.82 -14.92
N ALA A 56 -7.07 5.98 -14.27
CA ALA A 56 -6.48 6.11 -12.93
C ALA A 56 -7.13 5.13 -11.92
N LYS A 57 -8.42 4.83 -12.09
CA LYS A 57 -9.15 3.87 -11.26
C LYS A 57 -8.69 2.41 -11.49
N GLU A 58 -8.42 2.03 -12.73
CA GLU A 58 -7.91 0.69 -13.03
C GLU A 58 -6.46 0.51 -12.57
N VAL A 59 -5.63 1.56 -12.71
CA VAL A 59 -4.27 1.58 -12.15
C VAL A 59 -4.33 1.44 -10.62
N ASP A 60 -5.20 2.20 -9.95
CA ASP A 60 -5.37 2.12 -8.50
C ASP A 60 -5.87 0.74 -8.04
N ALA A 61 -6.89 0.17 -8.70
CA ALA A 61 -7.39 -1.16 -8.37
C ALA A 61 -6.36 -2.29 -8.61
N HIS A 62 -5.40 -2.09 -9.52
CA HIS A 62 -4.32 -3.05 -9.77
C HIS A 62 -3.22 -2.95 -8.72
N ILE A 63 -2.87 -1.73 -8.30
CA ILE A 63 -1.81 -1.47 -7.30
C ILE A 63 -2.33 -1.74 -5.88
N ASN A 64 -3.59 -1.38 -5.62
CA ASN A 64 -4.29 -1.54 -4.34
C ASN A 64 -5.59 -2.32 -4.59
N PRO A 65 -5.52 -3.67 -4.69
CA PRO A 65 -6.73 -4.46 -4.86
C PRO A 65 -7.70 -4.16 -3.70
N PRO A 66 -8.99 -3.91 -4.00
CA PRO A 66 -9.96 -3.62 -2.98
C PRO A 66 -10.04 -4.79 -2.00
N VAL A 67 -10.01 -4.47 -0.70
CA VAL A 67 -10.11 -5.47 0.36
C VAL A 67 -11.43 -6.22 0.19
N THR A 68 -11.36 -7.54 0.14
CA THR A 68 -12.56 -8.37 -0.05
C THR A 68 -13.37 -8.42 1.24
N LYS A 69 -14.66 -8.76 1.13
CA LYS A 69 -15.51 -8.99 2.31
C LYS A 69 -14.91 -10.03 3.26
N GLU A 70 -14.35 -11.11 2.72
CA GLU A 70 -13.69 -12.16 3.50
C GLU A 70 -12.46 -11.63 4.25
N GLN A 71 -11.65 -10.78 3.60
CA GLN A 71 -10.51 -10.14 4.25
C GLN A 71 -10.96 -9.19 5.38
N HIS A 72 -12.06 -8.47 5.21
CA HIS A 72 -12.63 -7.65 6.27
C HIS A 72 -13.12 -8.49 7.46
N ILE A 73 -13.76 -9.63 7.22
CA ILE A 73 -14.17 -10.56 8.27
C ILE A 73 -12.94 -11.10 9.00
N GLN A 74 -11.90 -11.53 8.28
CA GLN A 74 -10.66 -12.02 8.88
C GLN A 74 -9.94 -10.95 9.73
N GLN A 75 -9.93 -9.70 9.26
CA GLN A 75 -9.41 -8.57 10.03
C GLN A 75 -10.23 -8.34 11.31
N ALA A 76 -11.55 -8.41 11.24
CA ALA A 76 -12.42 -8.30 12.40
C ALA A 76 -12.20 -9.44 13.41
N GLU A 77 -12.04 -10.68 12.96
CA GLU A 77 -11.69 -11.82 13.81
C GLU A 77 -10.33 -11.63 14.49
N THR A 78 -9.33 -11.18 13.73
CA THR A 78 -7.98 -10.89 14.27
C THR A 78 -8.05 -9.81 15.35
N LYS A 79 -8.83 -8.74 15.10
CA LYS A 79 -9.03 -7.67 16.08
C LYS A 79 -9.75 -8.14 17.33
N LYS A 80 -10.75 -9.03 17.19
CA LYS A 80 -11.44 -9.67 18.33
C LYS A 80 -10.44 -10.39 19.24
N GLN A 81 -9.58 -11.20 18.64
CA GLN A 81 -8.55 -11.95 19.37
C GLN A 81 -7.54 -11.01 20.04
N ALA A 82 -7.13 -9.94 19.36
CA ALA A 82 -6.21 -8.94 19.91
C ALA A 82 -6.79 -8.23 21.14
N LEU A 83 -8.06 -7.81 21.11
CA LEU A 83 -8.73 -7.17 22.25
C LEU A 83 -8.85 -8.10 23.47
N ILE A 84 -9.18 -9.38 23.23
CA ILE A 84 -9.23 -10.39 24.30
C ILE A 84 -7.83 -10.62 24.89
N ALA A 85 -6.80 -10.70 24.04
CA ALA A 85 -5.42 -10.86 24.48
C ALA A 85 -4.93 -9.65 25.31
N GLU A 86 -5.27 -8.43 24.90
CA GLU A 86 -4.96 -7.22 25.65
C GLU A 86 -5.59 -7.24 27.05
N ALA A 87 -6.88 -7.55 27.13
CA ALA A 87 -7.58 -7.63 28.41
C ALA A 87 -6.97 -8.72 29.32
N ASN A 88 -6.62 -9.87 28.77
CA ASN A 88 -5.94 -10.94 29.53
C ASN A 88 -4.57 -10.48 30.04
N GLN A 89 -3.78 -9.78 29.22
CA GLN A 89 -2.48 -9.26 29.62
C GLN A 89 -2.61 -8.24 30.76
N LYS A 90 -3.56 -7.31 30.65
CA LYS A 90 -3.79 -6.29 31.68
C LYS A 90 -4.27 -6.90 33.00
N THR A 91 -5.09 -7.95 32.93
CA THR A 91 -5.71 -8.55 34.11
C THR A 91 -4.89 -9.66 34.78
N GLN A 92 -3.78 -10.09 34.17
CA GLN A 92 -2.97 -11.23 34.63
C GLN A 92 -2.50 -11.10 36.09
N MET A 93 -2.04 -9.91 36.49
CA MET A 93 -1.58 -9.67 37.87
C MET A 93 -2.74 -9.75 38.86
N TRP A 94 -3.87 -9.12 38.55
CA TRP A 94 -5.06 -9.16 39.41
C TRP A 94 -5.62 -10.57 39.54
N GLN A 95 -5.63 -11.37 38.46
CA GLN A 95 -6.01 -12.79 38.52
C GLN A 95 -5.11 -13.56 39.49
N THR A 96 -3.80 -13.31 39.46
CA THR A 96 -2.83 -13.91 40.39
C THR A 96 -3.10 -13.50 41.84
N GLN A 97 -3.32 -12.20 42.07
CA GLN A 97 -3.66 -11.67 43.40
C GLN A 97 -4.99 -12.25 43.92
N LEU A 98 -5.98 -12.43 43.05
CA LEU A 98 -7.27 -13.04 43.39
C LEU A 98 -7.09 -14.50 43.82
N ILE A 99 -6.31 -15.29 43.07
CA ILE A 99 -6.00 -16.69 43.40
C ILE A 99 -5.29 -16.79 44.76
N LEU A 100 -4.36 -15.87 45.04
CA LEU A 100 -3.63 -15.81 46.30
C LEU A 100 -4.46 -15.22 47.46
N GLY A 101 -5.65 -14.66 47.18
CA GLY A 101 -6.51 -14.01 48.17
C GLY A 101 -5.98 -12.67 48.69
N ILE A 102 -5.08 -12.02 47.95
CA ILE A 102 -4.41 -10.76 48.34
C ILE A 102 -4.87 -9.54 47.52
N ILE A 103 -5.82 -9.73 46.60
CA ILE A 103 -6.33 -8.65 45.75
C ILE A 103 -7.07 -7.58 46.58
N THR A 104 -6.89 -6.31 46.20
CA THR A 104 -7.63 -5.19 46.79
C THR A 104 -9.07 -5.12 46.23
N GLU A 105 -9.99 -4.46 46.94
CA GLU A 105 -11.35 -4.29 46.41
C GLU A 105 -11.37 -3.39 45.16
N GLU A 106 -10.45 -2.42 45.05
CA GLU A 106 -10.29 -1.60 43.85
C GLU A 106 -9.81 -2.41 42.62
N ASP A 107 -8.79 -3.26 42.82
CA ASP A 107 -8.25 -4.13 41.75
C ASP A 107 -9.28 -5.18 41.33
N LYS A 108 -10.06 -5.68 42.28
CA LYS A 108 -11.15 -6.63 42.01
C LYS A 108 -12.30 -6.00 41.22
N ALA A 109 -12.65 -4.74 41.51
CA ALA A 109 -13.61 -3.99 40.69
C ALA A 109 -13.08 -3.80 39.27
N SER A 110 -11.81 -3.43 39.12
CA SER A 110 -11.16 -3.27 37.81
C SER A 110 -11.12 -4.59 37.03
N LEU A 111 -10.74 -5.70 37.69
CA LEU A 111 -10.75 -7.03 37.08
C LEU A 111 -12.15 -7.40 36.57
N LYS A 112 -13.20 -7.09 37.34
CA LYS A 112 -14.58 -7.34 36.91
C LYS A 112 -14.96 -6.54 35.67
N GLU A 113 -14.62 -5.25 35.61
CA GLU A 113 -14.90 -4.40 34.44
C GLU A 113 -14.19 -4.92 33.18
N TRP A 114 -12.93 -5.31 33.29
CA TRP A 114 -12.20 -5.91 32.18
C TRP A 114 -12.78 -7.25 31.73
N MET A 115 -13.26 -8.10 32.66
CA MET A 115 -13.92 -9.35 32.30
C MET A 115 -15.28 -9.13 31.63
N LEU A 116 -16.05 -8.11 32.03
CA LEU A 116 -17.27 -7.71 31.34
C LEU A 116 -16.96 -7.21 29.92
N HIS A 117 -15.92 -6.39 29.75
CA HIS A 117 -15.46 -5.94 28.44
C HIS A 117 -15.08 -7.13 27.53
N VAL A 118 -14.37 -8.15 28.05
CA VAL A 118 -14.06 -9.37 27.28
C VAL A 118 -15.33 -10.09 26.85
N GLN A 119 -16.35 -10.18 27.71
CA GLN A 119 -17.63 -10.80 27.35
C GLN A 119 -18.34 -10.02 26.24
N GLU A 120 -18.32 -8.68 26.30
CA GLU A 120 -18.86 -7.84 25.23
C GLU A 120 -18.10 -8.06 23.92
N VAL A 121 -16.76 -8.06 23.94
CA VAL A 121 -15.93 -8.35 22.76
C VAL A 121 -16.23 -9.73 22.20
N GLN A 122 -16.41 -10.74 23.06
CA GLN A 122 -16.75 -12.11 22.65
C GLN A 122 -18.14 -12.20 22.00
N ALA A 123 -19.09 -11.38 22.42
CA ALA A 123 -20.43 -11.33 21.85
C ALA A 123 -20.50 -10.61 20.49
N VAL A 124 -19.50 -9.78 20.15
CA VAL A 124 -19.43 -9.09 18.84
C VAL A 124 -19.30 -10.12 17.70
N ASP A 125 -20.16 -9.99 16.69
CA ASP A 125 -20.12 -10.80 15.48
C ASP A 125 -19.13 -10.21 14.44
N PRO A 126 -18.00 -10.89 14.16
CA PRO A 126 -17.03 -10.41 13.17
C PRO A 126 -17.51 -10.57 11.72
N SER A 127 -18.64 -11.24 11.45
CA SER A 127 -19.18 -11.41 10.09
C SER A 127 -19.56 -10.09 9.41
N LEU A 128 -19.72 -9.02 10.20
CA LEU A 128 -19.94 -7.65 9.74
C LEU A 128 -18.68 -7.00 9.16
N GLY A 129 -17.50 -7.60 9.33
CA GLY A 129 -16.25 -7.14 8.73
C GLY A 129 -15.87 -5.71 9.14
N ALA A 130 -15.88 -4.78 8.17
CA ALA A 130 -15.51 -3.39 8.38
C ALA A 130 -16.51 -2.59 9.25
N ASP A 131 -17.77 -3.04 9.30
CA ASP A 131 -18.85 -2.35 10.01
C ASP A 131 -18.94 -2.74 11.50
N VAL A 132 -18.01 -3.57 11.98
CA VAL A 132 -17.99 -4.01 13.37
C VAL A 132 -17.67 -2.85 14.31
N VAL A 133 -18.60 -2.58 15.23
CA VAL A 133 -18.38 -1.65 16.36
C VAL A 133 -17.82 -2.43 17.55
N TRP A 134 -16.63 -2.06 17.99
CA TRP A 134 -15.97 -2.70 19.13
C TRP A 134 -16.34 -2.00 20.44
N PRO A 135 -16.57 -2.75 21.53
CA PRO A 135 -16.79 -2.15 22.84
C PRO A 135 -15.56 -1.34 23.26
N THR A 136 -15.78 -0.32 24.07
CA THR A 136 -14.69 0.54 24.55
C THR A 136 -14.03 -0.13 25.77
N PRO A 137 -12.69 -0.20 25.84
CA PRO A 137 -12.02 -0.74 27.02
C PRO A 137 -12.30 0.15 28.25
N PRO A 138 -12.39 -0.44 29.45
CA PRO A 138 -12.64 0.32 30.67
C PRO A 138 -11.44 1.23 31.00
N ALA A 139 -11.73 2.37 31.63
CA ALA A 139 -10.73 3.38 31.98
C ALA A 139 -9.91 3.04 33.23
N SER A 140 -10.08 1.86 33.81
CA SER A 140 -9.45 1.50 35.08
C SER A 140 -7.93 1.67 35.02
N PRO A 141 -7.32 2.24 36.08
CA PRO A 141 -5.95 2.70 36.04
C PRO A 141 -5.01 1.51 35.89
N ALA A 142 -4.15 1.57 34.86
CA ALA A 142 -2.87 0.88 34.92
C ALA A 142 -2.05 1.56 36.02
N ARG A 143 -2.03 0.98 37.22
CA ARG A 143 -1.02 1.31 38.23
C ARG A 143 0.24 0.49 37.99
#